data_AF-A0A401KBS5-F1
#
_entry.id   AF-A0A401KBS5-F1
#
_cell.length_a   1.000
_cell.length_b   1.000
_cell.length_c   1.000
_cell.angle_alpha   90.00
_cell.angle_beta   90.00
_cell.angle_gamma   90.00
#
_symmetry.space_group_name_H-M   'P 1'
#
loop_
_entity.id
_entity.type
_entity.pdbx_description
1 polymer ?
#
loop_
_entity_poly.entity_id
_entity_poly.type
_entity_poly.pdbx_seq_one_letter_code
_entity_poly.pdbx_strand_id
1 'polypeptide(L)'
;MQQRGKILRDTRTGPGLVIVDGHQYPFTLEGIWRSSEAPAVNMTVDVHFDEAGALTALLVVPDAQLAREKADEAMAAVKARGGQLAARVGTGTLVGTGLLTVAWFALNTVSVQLTPGMKMGMSLWKLLGVLNASGDAMAALSGNGGSAGMYGVLAIVALAGPAASYFVHDARAQLANCLPLLFLLGIALAFYSGISSGLSQAQGAAMAFGGNGAADVVGAMTREVMRAISISAGGYLGCAVSLYFAITGVLKFFAKRG
;
A
#
# COMPACT_ATOMS: atom_id res chain seq x y z
N MET A 1 -39.80 -19.23 -2.28
CA MET A 1 -38.38 -19.03 -2.64
C MET A 1 -38.01 -17.55 -2.47
N GLN A 2 -36.80 -17.23 -2.01
CA GLN A 2 -36.34 -15.84 -1.81
C GLN A 2 -35.25 -15.49 -2.83
N GLN A 3 -35.38 -14.33 -3.48
CA GLN A 3 -34.45 -13.84 -4.50
C GLN A 3 -34.22 -12.33 -4.39
N ARG A 4 -33.08 -11.85 -4.92
CA ARG A 4 -32.75 -10.43 -4.99
C ARG A 4 -33.41 -9.78 -6.20
N GLY A 5 -34.16 -8.71 -5.94
CA GLY A 5 -34.78 -7.90 -6.97
C GLY A 5 -34.43 -6.42 -6.87
N LYS A 6 -34.74 -5.69 -7.94
CA LYS A 6 -34.69 -4.21 -7.94
C LYS A 6 -36.02 -3.64 -8.36
N ILE A 7 -36.40 -2.53 -7.73
CA ILE A 7 -37.59 -1.79 -8.15
C ILE A 7 -37.26 -1.00 -9.42
N LEU A 8 -37.95 -1.30 -10.51
CA LEU A 8 -37.86 -0.55 -11.76
C LEU A 8 -38.81 0.65 -11.77
N ARG A 9 -39.98 0.50 -11.14
CA ARG A 9 -41.01 1.53 -11.08
C ARG A 9 -41.68 1.54 -9.72
N ASP A 10 -41.86 2.74 -9.17
CA ASP A 10 -42.61 2.96 -7.93
C ASP A 10 -44.13 2.76 -8.13
N THR A 11 -44.89 2.87 -7.04
CA THR A 11 -46.35 2.67 -7.03
C THR A 11 -47.13 3.99 -7.13
N ARG A 12 -46.51 5.09 -7.59
CA ARG A 12 -47.16 6.43 -7.59
C ARG A 12 -48.17 6.63 -8.72
N THR A 13 -47.94 5.98 -9.86
CA THR A 13 -48.74 6.14 -11.09
C THR A 13 -49.39 4.85 -11.57
N GLY A 14 -49.46 3.84 -10.69
CA GLY A 14 -49.98 2.50 -11.00
C GLY A 14 -49.30 1.42 -10.16
N PRO A 15 -49.45 0.12 -10.53
CA PRO A 15 -48.73 -0.95 -9.85
C PRO A 15 -47.21 -0.78 -10.03
N GLY A 16 -46.47 -1.02 -8.96
CA GLY A 16 -45.01 -1.01 -8.98
C GLY A 16 -44.48 -2.16 -9.82
N LEU A 17 -43.23 -2.06 -10.26
CA LEU A 17 -42.54 -3.12 -11.00
C LEU A 17 -41.25 -3.48 -10.30
N VAL A 18 -41.07 -4.76 -10.00
CA VAL A 18 -39.80 -5.32 -9.52
C VAL A 18 -39.21 -6.21 -10.61
N ILE A 19 -37.90 -6.11 -10.83
CA ILE A 19 -37.17 -7.03 -11.71
C ILE A 19 -36.39 -8.03 -10.87
N VAL A 20 -36.52 -9.31 -11.20
CA VAL A 20 -35.79 -10.43 -10.61
C VAL A 20 -35.29 -11.31 -11.75
N ASP A 21 -33.99 -11.59 -11.80
CA ASP A 21 -33.37 -12.43 -12.83
C ASP A 21 -33.81 -12.08 -14.28
N GLY A 22 -33.92 -10.78 -14.57
CA GLY A 22 -34.33 -10.27 -15.88
C GLY A 22 -35.84 -10.24 -16.15
N HIS A 23 -36.67 -10.82 -15.28
CA HIS A 23 -38.12 -10.88 -15.42
C HIS A 23 -38.81 -9.81 -14.55
N GLN A 24 -39.84 -9.17 -15.10
CA GLN A 24 -40.57 -8.10 -14.41
C GLN A 24 -41.85 -8.65 -13.78
N TYR A 25 -42.06 -8.30 -12.50
CA TYR A 25 -43.24 -8.67 -11.75
C TYR A 25 -43.96 -7.41 -11.27
N PRO A 26 -45.25 -7.24 -11.59
CA PRO A 26 -46.05 -6.16 -11.04
C PRO A 26 -46.35 -6.43 -9.57
N PHE A 27 -46.39 -5.37 -8.75
CA PHE A 27 -46.77 -5.46 -7.35
C PHE A 27 -47.59 -4.27 -6.89
N THR A 28 -48.39 -4.50 -5.84
CA THR A 28 -49.15 -3.48 -5.13
C THR A 28 -48.59 -3.34 -3.71
N LEU A 29 -48.82 -2.19 -3.07
CA LEU A 29 -48.42 -2.02 -1.66
C LEU A 29 -49.18 -2.99 -0.74
N GLU A 30 -50.47 -3.16 -1.01
CA GLU A 30 -51.36 -4.03 -0.25
C GLU A 30 -50.95 -5.49 -0.39
N GLY A 31 -50.72 -6.16 0.74
CA GLY A 31 -50.42 -7.59 0.82
C GLY A 31 -48.98 -7.99 0.49
N ILE A 32 -48.33 -7.28 -0.44
CA ILE A 32 -47.00 -7.64 -0.95
C ILE A 32 -45.88 -6.80 -0.31
N TRP A 33 -46.05 -5.49 -0.12
CA TRP A 33 -45.00 -4.65 0.45
C TRP A 33 -44.93 -4.81 1.97
N ARG A 34 -43.75 -5.16 2.50
CA ARG A 34 -43.55 -5.46 3.94
C ARG A 34 -42.58 -4.51 4.65
N SER A 35 -42.12 -3.47 3.96
CA SER A 35 -41.18 -2.49 4.53
C SER A 35 -41.86 -1.18 4.92
N SER A 36 -41.30 -0.52 5.94
CA SER A 36 -41.77 0.79 6.41
C SER A 36 -41.45 1.93 5.45
N GLU A 37 -40.41 1.76 4.62
CA GLU A 37 -40.01 2.74 3.62
C GLU A 37 -40.89 2.63 2.37
N ALA A 38 -41.16 3.76 1.71
CA ALA A 38 -41.88 3.75 0.46
C ALA A 38 -41.01 3.17 -0.68
N PRO A 39 -41.57 2.33 -1.57
CA PRO A 39 -40.81 1.78 -2.69
C PRO A 39 -40.30 2.90 -3.60
N ALA A 40 -39.00 2.89 -3.89
CA ALA A 40 -38.34 3.85 -4.76
C ALA A 40 -37.61 3.15 -5.92
N VAL A 41 -37.48 3.82 -7.06
CA VAL A 41 -36.74 3.30 -8.21
C VAL A 41 -35.29 2.98 -7.82
N ASN A 42 -34.75 1.87 -8.33
CA ASN A 42 -33.44 1.28 -8.02
C ASN A 42 -33.24 0.73 -6.61
N MET A 43 -34.28 0.76 -5.76
CA MET A 43 -34.23 0.14 -4.44
C MET A 43 -34.06 -1.38 -4.56
N THR A 44 -33.14 -1.93 -3.78
CA THR A 44 -32.90 -3.38 -3.74
C THR A 44 -33.82 -4.01 -2.72
N VAL A 45 -34.47 -5.09 -3.11
CA VAL A 45 -35.48 -5.79 -2.30
C VAL A 45 -35.22 -7.29 -2.28
N ASP A 46 -35.59 -7.93 -1.17
CA ASP A 46 -35.81 -9.37 -1.09
C ASP A 46 -37.21 -9.67 -1.58
N VAL A 47 -37.29 -10.53 -2.58
CA VAL A 47 -38.50 -10.93 -3.28
C VAL A 47 -38.84 -12.36 -2.89
N HIS A 48 -40.02 -12.55 -2.32
CA HIS A 48 -40.50 -13.86 -1.91
C HIS A 48 -41.57 -14.34 -2.88
N PHE A 49 -41.34 -15.50 -3.47
CA PHE A 49 -42.30 -16.21 -4.32
C PHE A 49 -42.91 -17.41 -3.59
N ASP A 50 -44.17 -17.73 -3.88
CA ASP A 50 -44.79 -19.00 -3.47
C ASP A 50 -44.35 -20.17 -4.36
N GLU A 51 -44.91 -21.36 -4.11
CA GLU A 51 -44.62 -22.58 -4.90
C GLU A 51 -45.15 -22.51 -6.34
N ALA A 52 -46.10 -21.62 -6.63
CA ALA A 52 -46.64 -21.38 -7.97
C ALA A 52 -45.86 -20.28 -8.73
N GLY A 53 -44.87 -19.66 -8.10
CA GLY A 53 -44.08 -18.56 -8.68
C GLY A 53 -44.75 -17.19 -8.60
N ALA A 54 -45.82 -17.04 -7.81
CA ALA A 54 -46.48 -15.77 -7.58
C ALA A 54 -45.76 -14.97 -6.48
N LEU A 55 -45.73 -13.64 -6.67
CA LEU A 55 -45.09 -12.72 -5.74
C LEU A 55 -45.91 -12.60 -4.44
N THR A 56 -45.29 -12.90 -3.29
CA THR A 56 -45.94 -12.91 -1.98
C THR A 56 -45.46 -11.82 -1.04
N ALA A 57 -44.17 -11.44 -1.11
CA ALA A 57 -43.64 -10.37 -0.30
C ALA A 57 -42.45 -9.65 -0.94
N LEU A 58 -42.32 -8.37 -0.64
CA LEU A 58 -41.18 -7.51 -0.96
C LEU A 58 -40.69 -6.83 0.31
N LEU A 59 -39.40 -7.02 0.62
CA LEU A 59 -38.73 -6.39 1.74
C LEU A 59 -37.52 -5.58 1.24
N VAL A 60 -37.44 -4.30 1.60
CA VAL A 60 -36.27 -3.46 1.37
C VAL A 60 -35.06 -4.02 2.08
N VAL A 61 -33.94 -3.97 1.39
CA VAL A 61 -32.67 -4.38 1.96
C VAL A 61 -31.83 -3.17 2.28
N PRO A 62 -31.47 -2.99 3.56
CA PRO A 62 -30.70 -1.84 3.97
C PRO A 62 -29.36 -1.77 3.23
N ASP A 63 -28.96 -0.56 2.84
CA ASP A 63 -27.67 -0.32 2.19
C ASP A 63 -26.48 -0.83 3.02
N ALA A 64 -26.59 -0.77 4.35
CA ALA A 64 -25.59 -1.29 5.27
C ALA A 64 -25.40 -2.82 5.12
N GLN A 65 -26.47 -3.56 4.83
CA GLN A 65 -26.41 -4.99 4.57
C GLN A 65 -25.78 -5.26 3.19
N LEU A 66 -26.18 -4.53 2.15
CA LEU A 66 -25.58 -4.64 0.81
C LEU A 66 -24.07 -4.32 0.82
N ALA A 67 -23.67 -3.31 1.61
CA ALA A 67 -22.28 -2.95 1.78
C ALA A 67 -21.48 -4.06 2.49
N ARG A 68 -22.06 -4.70 3.53
CA ARG A 68 -21.45 -5.85 4.20
C ARG A 68 -21.32 -7.05 3.27
N GLU A 69 -22.37 -7.41 2.54
CA GLU A 69 -22.33 -8.53 1.58
C GLU A 69 -21.25 -8.33 0.50
N LYS A 70 -21.13 -7.11 -0.05
CA LYS A 70 -20.06 -6.78 -1.00
C LYS A 70 -18.67 -6.81 -0.37
N ALA A 71 -18.54 -6.35 0.88
CA ALA A 71 -17.28 -6.41 1.61
C ALA A 71 -16.86 -7.85 1.87
N ASP A 72 -17.81 -8.71 2.25
CA ASP A 72 -17.59 -10.14 2.49
C ASP A 72 -17.24 -10.87 1.19
N GLU A 73 -17.92 -10.58 0.08
CA GLU A 73 -17.60 -11.11 -1.25
C GLU A 73 -16.20 -10.68 -1.72
N ALA A 74 -15.88 -9.39 -1.58
CA ALA A 74 -14.55 -8.87 -1.89
C ALA A 74 -13.48 -9.53 -1.01
N MET A 75 -13.73 -9.70 0.29
CA MET A 75 -12.81 -10.34 1.22
C MET A 75 -12.63 -11.83 0.90
N ALA A 76 -13.70 -12.53 0.54
CA ALA A 76 -13.66 -13.91 0.09
C ALA A 76 -12.84 -14.06 -1.20
N ALA A 77 -13.04 -13.17 -2.17
CA ALA A 77 -12.26 -13.14 -3.41
C ALA A 77 -10.77 -12.87 -3.15
N VAL A 78 -10.46 -11.94 -2.24
CA VAL A 78 -9.09 -11.65 -1.79
C VAL A 78 -8.47 -12.86 -1.10
N LYS A 79 -9.21 -13.55 -0.23
CA LYS A 79 -8.75 -14.75 0.47
C LYS A 79 -8.50 -15.91 -0.50
N ALA A 80 -9.38 -16.12 -1.47
CA ALA A 80 -9.24 -17.16 -2.49
C ALA A 80 -8.02 -16.90 -3.39
N ARG A 81 -7.87 -15.68 -3.91
CA ARG A 81 -6.71 -15.29 -4.73
C ARG A 81 -5.41 -15.30 -3.90
N GLY A 82 -5.46 -14.80 -2.68
CA GLY A 82 -4.34 -14.82 -1.73
C GLY A 82 -3.88 -16.24 -1.41
N GLY A 83 -4.82 -17.17 -1.22
CA GLY A 83 -4.52 -18.60 -1.01
C GLY A 83 -3.86 -19.25 -2.22
N GLN A 84 -4.33 -18.96 -3.44
CA GLN A 84 -3.69 -19.45 -4.67
C GLN A 84 -2.27 -18.90 -4.85
N LEU A 85 -2.05 -17.62 -4.56
CA LEU A 85 -0.74 -16.98 -4.59
C LEU A 85 0.19 -17.54 -3.50
N ALA A 86 -0.33 -17.78 -2.29
CA ALA A 86 0.43 -18.38 -1.19
C ALA A 86 0.82 -19.83 -1.48
N ALA A 87 -0.06 -20.60 -2.14
CA ALA A 87 0.25 -21.96 -2.59
C ALA A 87 1.33 -21.98 -3.68
N ARG A 88 1.39 -20.95 -4.53
CA ARG A 88 2.43 -20.79 -5.55
C ARG A 88 3.73 -20.28 -4.92
N VAL A 89 3.77 -19.06 -4.40
CA VAL A 89 5.03 -18.39 -4.02
C VAL A 89 5.51 -18.75 -2.60
N GLY A 90 4.65 -19.41 -1.81
CA GLY A 90 4.87 -19.73 -0.40
C GLY A 90 4.42 -18.61 0.54
N THR A 91 3.68 -18.98 1.59
CA THR A 91 3.09 -18.04 2.56
C THR A 91 4.12 -17.11 3.19
N GLY A 92 5.31 -17.61 3.55
CA GLY A 92 6.37 -16.80 4.15
C GLY A 92 6.89 -15.69 3.23
N THR A 93 7.00 -15.97 1.93
CA THR A 93 7.45 -14.98 0.94
C THR A 93 6.35 -13.94 0.70
N LEU A 94 5.10 -14.38 0.60
CA LEU A 94 3.96 -13.48 0.37
C LEU A 94 3.75 -12.53 1.56
N VAL A 95 3.81 -13.04 2.79
CA VAL A 95 3.74 -12.22 4.00
C VAL A 95 4.93 -11.27 4.09
N GLY A 96 6.15 -11.75 3.83
CA GLY A 96 7.34 -10.91 3.83
C GLY A 96 7.29 -9.79 2.79
N THR A 97 6.87 -10.07 1.56
CA THR A 97 6.74 -9.06 0.49
C THR A 97 5.63 -8.06 0.83
N GLY A 98 4.52 -8.52 1.41
CA GLY A 98 3.46 -7.65 1.91
C GLY A 98 3.96 -6.70 2.99
N LEU A 99 4.65 -7.22 4.01
CA LEU A 99 5.25 -6.42 5.08
C LEU A 99 6.30 -5.45 4.55
N LEU A 100 7.13 -5.87 3.59
CA LEU A 100 8.12 -5.00 2.95
C LEU A 100 7.45 -3.86 2.17
N THR A 101 6.37 -4.18 1.43
CA THR A 101 5.59 -3.18 0.69
C THR A 101 4.97 -2.16 1.65
N VAL A 102 4.36 -2.62 2.75
CA VAL A 102 3.82 -1.72 3.78
C VAL A 102 4.93 -0.89 4.42
N ALA A 103 6.10 -1.47 4.69
CA ALA A 103 7.24 -0.75 5.24
C ALA A 103 7.78 0.35 4.31
N TRP A 104 7.81 0.09 3.01
CA TRP A 104 8.38 1.01 2.03
C TRP A 104 7.40 2.10 1.59
N PHE A 105 6.12 1.77 1.49
CA PHE A 105 5.10 2.69 0.96
C PHE A 105 4.30 3.41 2.05
N ALA A 106 3.92 2.72 3.12
CA ALA A 106 2.99 3.26 4.12
C ALA A 106 3.71 3.79 5.38
N LEU A 107 4.85 3.20 5.75
CA LEU A 107 5.60 3.62 6.92
C LEU A 107 6.67 4.67 6.58
N ASN A 108 6.81 5.65 7.48
CA ASN A 108 7.94 6.58 7.42
C ASN A 108 9.24 5.81 7.64
N THR A 109 10.24 6.07 6.81
CA THR A 109 11.57 5.46 6.89
C THR A 109 12.53 6.32 7.71
N VAL A 110 12.40 7.63 7.57
CA VAL A 110 13.17 8.63 8.32
C VAL A 110 12.21 9.63 8.94
N SER A 111 12.43 10.02 10.19
CA SER A 111 11.73 11.15 10.81
C SER A 111 12.73 12.22 11.21
N VAL A 112 12.45 13.46 10.84
CA VAL A 112 13.25 14.63 11.22
C VAL A 112 12.48 15.41 12.28
N GLN A 113 13.11 15.66 13.42
CA GLN A 113 12.60 16.60 14.43
C GLN A 113 13.14 18.00 14.11
N LEU A 114 12.31 18.83 13.45
CA LEU A 114 12.67 20.22 13.15
C LEU A 114 12.40 21.17 14.33
N THR A 115 11.53 20.78 15.28
CA THR A 115 11.15 21.58 16.45
C THR A 115 10.62 20.65 17.56
N PRO A 116 10.77 20.96 18.87
CA PRO A 116 10.16 20.18 19.93
C PRO A 116 8.65 20.06 19.70
N GLY A 117 8.16 18.85 19.40
CA GLY A 117 6.74 18.57 19.14
C GLY A 117 6.35 18.39 17.66
N MET A 118 7.23 18.68 16.68
CA MET A 118 6.93 18.48 15.26
C MET A 118 7.88 17.46 14.63
N LYS A 119 7.36 16.26 14.37
CA LYS A 119 8.07 15.17 13.68
C LYS A 119 7.58 15.10 12.24
N MET A 120 8.40 15.53 11.27
CA MET A 120 8.10 15.26 9.86
C MET A 120 8.67 13.89 9.49
N GLY A 121 7.78 12.95 9.21
CA GLY A 121 8.15 11.64 8.67
C GLY A 121 8.29 11.70 7.15
N MET A 122 9.39 11.17 6.64
CA MET A 122 9.64 10.93 5.22
C MET A 122 9.57 9.42 4.96
N SER A 123 8.73 9.01 4.02
CA SER A 123 8.72 7.66 3.49
C SER A 123 9.92 7.41 2.58
N LEU A 124 10.21 6.14 2.30
CA LEU A 124 11.30 5.73 1.41
C LEU A 124 11.18 6.42 0.04
N TRP A 125 9.97 6.56 -0.49
CA TRP A 125 9.71 7.22 -1.77
C TRP A 125 10.08 8.70 -1.79
N LYS A 126 9.85 9.42 -0.69
CA LYS A 126 10.30 10.80 -0.56
C LYS A 126 11.82 10.88 -0.48
N LEU A 127 12.45 9.91 0.20
CA LEU A 127 13.91 9.83 0.27
C LEU A 127 14.54 9.52 -1.10
N LEU A 128 13.90 8.66 -1.91
CA LEU A 128 14.29 8.43 -3.30
C LEU A 128 14.12 9.68 -4.18
N GLY A 129 13.05 10.43 -3.98
CA GLY A 129 12.83 11.71 -4.64
C GLY A 129 13.91 12.74 -4.33
N VAL A 130 14.37 12.80 -3.07
CA VAL A 130 15.50 13.63 -2.64
C VAL A 130 16.79 13.22 -3.33
N LEU A 131 17.07 11.91 -3.45
CA LEU A 131 18.25 11.40 -4.15
C LEU A 131 18.23 11.67 -5.66
N ASN A 132 17.05 11.68 -6.27
CA ASN A 132 16.88 11.94 -7.69
C ASN A 132 16.87 13.45 -8.02
N ALA A 133 16.61 14.32 -7.03
CA ALA A 133 16.67 15.76 -7.18
C ALA A 133 18.15 16.23 -7.16
N SER A 134 18.83 16.05 -8.29
CA SER A 134 20.20 16.54 -8.50
C SER A 134 20.24 18.07 -8.49
N GLY A 135 20.48 18.68 -7.33
CA GLY A 135 20.87 20.09 -7.24
C GLY A 135 20.40 20.87 -6.02
N ASP A 136 19.36 20.41 -5.31
CA ASP A 136 18.82 21.19 -4.18
C ASP A 136 18.29 20.28 -3.05
N ALA A 137 19.23 19.70 -2.31
CA ALA A 137 18.93 18.82 -1.18
C ALA A 137 18.07 19.52 -0.12
N MET A 138 18.18 20.85 0.01
CA MET A 138 17.45 21.65 1.00
C MET A 138 16.00 21.93 0.58
N ALA A 139 15.75 22.22 -0.70
CA ALA A 139 14.40 22.26 -1.24
C ALA A 139 13.71 20.89 -1.20
N ALA A 140 14.45 19.80 -1.45
CA ALA A 140 13.89 18.45 -1.40
C ALA A 140 13.51 18.00 0.03
N LEU A 141 14.25 18.44 1.05
CA LEU A 141 13.96 18.21 2.47
C LEU A 141 12.73 18.98 2.98
N SER A 142 12.32 20.06 2.31
CA SER A 142 11.12 20.85 2.67
C SER A 142 9.77 20.16 2.38
N GLY A 143 9.80 18.94 1.83
CA GLY A 143 8.61 18.12 1.60
C GLY A 143 8.03 18.19 0.18
N ASN A 144 8.61 19.02 -0.69
CA ASN A 144 8.25 19.20 -2.11
C ASN A 144 9.19 18.46 -3.09
N GLY A 145 10.00 17.52 -2.58
CA GLY A 145 11.01 16.78 -3.34
C GLY A 145 10.40 15.88 -4.43
N GLY A 146 10.96 15.97 -5.64
CA GLY A 146 10.42 15.44 -6.89
C GLY A 146 10.33 13.91 -7.00
N SER A 147 10.02 13.45 -8.23
CA SER A 147 9.83 12.04 -8.57
C SER A 147 10.99 11.15 -8.13
N ALA A 148 10.69 9.96 -7.60
CA ALA A 148 11.68 8.93 -7.27
C ALA A 148 12.51 8.43 -8.49
N GLY A 149 12.10 8.78 -9.71
CA GLY A 149 12.87 8.58 -10.93
C GLY A 149 13.36 7.15 -11.14
N MET A 150 14.61 7.00 -11.57
CA MET A 150 15.26 5.71 -11.82
C MET A 150 15.35 4.85 -10.53
N TYR A 151 15.54 5.47 -9.37
CA TYR A 151 15.59 4.77 -8.09
C TYR A 151 14.23 4.15 -7.71
N GLY A 152 13.12 4.78 -8.11
CA GLY A 152 11.78 4.21 -7.96
C GLY A 152 11.58 2.94 -8.79
N VAL A 153 12.10 2.92 -10.02
CA VAL A 153 12.08 1.71 -10.87
C VAL A 153 12.92 0.59 -10.25
N LEU A 154 14.12 0.92 -9.75
CA LEU A 154 14.97 -0.03 -9.03
C LEU A 154 14.32 -0.57 -7.75
N ALA A 155 13.54 0.24 -7.03
CA ALA A 155 12.77 -0.19 -5.87
C ALA A 155 11.74 -1.25 -6.25
N ILE A 156 11.02 -1.05 -7.35
CA ILE A 156 10.02 -2.02 -7.84
C ILE A 156 10.69 -3.32 -8.26
N VAL A 157 11.83 -3.25 -8.95
CA VAL A 157 12.62 -4.43 -9.33
C VAL A 157 13.13 -5.17 -8.08
N ALA A 158 13.59 -4.45 -7.06
CA ALA A 158 14.04 -5.04 -5.81
C ALA A 158 12.89 -5.72 -5.05
N LEU A 159 11.68 -5.15 -5.09
CA LEU A 159 10.48 -5.72 -4.48
C LEU A 159 9.98 -6.97 -5.24
N ALA A 160 10.19 -7.00 -6.56
CA ALA A 160 9.89 -8.15 -7.41
C ALA A 160 10.94 -9.29 -7.29
N GLY A 161 12.14 -8.99 -6.81
CA GLY A 161 13.25 -9.95 -6.65
C GLY A 161 12.87 -11.24 -5.91
N PRO A 162 12.27 -11.15 -4.70
CA PRO A 162 11.84 -12.34 -3.96
C PRO A 162 10.81 -13.20 -4.70
N ALA A 163 9.90 -12.59 -5.45
CA ALA A 163 8.91 -13.30 -6.27
C ALA A 163 9.54 -13.92 -7.52
N ALA A 164 10.52 -13.26 -8.14
CA ALA A 164 11.26 -13.76 -9.30
C ALA A 164 12.10 -15.00 -8.98
N SER A 165 12.59 -15.12 -7.73
CA SER A 165 13.34 -16.30 -7.26
C SER A 165 12.55 -17.61 -7.32
N TYR A 166 11.22 -17.53 -7.40
CA TYR A 166 10.33 -18.70 -7.47
C TYR A 166 10.12 -19.21 -8.91
N PHE A 167 10.12 -18.30 -9.91
CA PHE A 167 9.90 -18.69 -11.31
C PHE A 167 11.15 -19.29 -11.96
N VAL A 168 12.33 -19.00 -11.41
CA VAL A 168 13.61 -19.49 -11.94
C VAL A 168 14.13 -20.59 -11.02
N HIS A 169 14.20 -21.82 -11.51
CA HIS A 169 14.57 -23.01 -10.72
C HIS A 169 16.07 -23.08 -10.35
N ASP A 170 16.88 -22.16 -10.84
CA ASP A 170 18.33 -22.10 -10.61
C ASP A 170 18.67 -21.71 -9.16
N ALA A 171 19.72 -22.30 -8.59
CA ALA A 171 20.25 -21.93 -7.28
C ALA A 171 20.57 -20.42 -7.21
N ARG A 172 21.05 -19.83 -8.31
CA ARG A 172 21.37 -18.40 -8.39
C ARG A 172 20.15 -17.49 -8.23
N ALA A 173 18.95 -17.97 -8.53
CA ALA A 173 17.71 -17.20 -8.37
C ALA A 173 17.42 -16.88 -6.89
N GLN A 174 17.94 -17.68 -5.96
CA GLN A 174 17.76 -17.45 -4.53
C GLN A 174 18.56 -16.23 -4.02
N LEU A 175 19.57 -15.78 -4.77
CA LEU A 175 20.28 -14.51 -4.51
C LEU A 175 19.39 -13.29 -4.82
N ALA A 176 18.34 -13.45 -5.63
CA ALA A 176 17.35 -12.38 -5.85
C ALA A 176 16.59 -12.02 -4.57
N ASN A 177 16.57 -12.90 -3.55
CA ASN A 177 16.04 -12.57 -2.22
C ASN A 177 16.93 -11.56 -1.46
N CYS A 178 18.19 -11.35 -1.88
CA CYS A 178 19.07 -10.34 -1.31
C CYS A 178 18.88 -8.94 -1.95
N LEU A 179 18.14 -8.83 -3.06
CA LEU A 179 17.91 -7.57 -3.77
C LEU A 179 17.32 -6.47 -2.88
N PRO A 180 16.31 -6.71 -2.03
CA PRO A 180 15.77 -5.69 -1.13
C PRO A 180 16.83 -5.10 -0.19
N LEU A 181 17.72 -5.95 0.32
CA LEU A 181 18.77 -5.55 1.25
C LEU A 181 19.87 -4.77 0.53
N LEU A 182 20.30 -5.24 -0.65
CA LEU A 182 21.28 -4.53 -1.49
C LEU A 182 20.75 -3.15 -1.92
N PHE A 183 19.45 -3.06 -2.22
CA PHE A 183 18.82 -1.80 -2.57
C PHE A 183 18.80 -0.82 -1.39
N LEU A 184 18.42 -1.27 -0.19
CA LEU A 184 18.48 -0.45 1.01
C LEU A 184 19.90 0.00 1.35
N LEU A 185 20.91 -0.87 1.20
CA LEU A 185 22.32 -0.51 1.38
C LEU A 185 22.77 0.52 0.33
N GLY A 186 22.39 0.34 -0.93
CA GLY A 186 22.71 1.28 -2.01
C GLY A 186 22.11 2.66 -1.78
N ILE A 187 20.85 2.72 -1.34
CA ILE A 187 20.19 3.98 -0.94
C ILE A 187 20.91 4.61 0.24
N ALA A 188 21.23 3.84 1.28
CA ALA A 188 21.91 4.36 2.47
C ALA A 188 23.28 4.94 2.11
N LEU A 189 24.04 4.28 1.24
CA LEU A 189 25.34 4.76 0.76
C LEU A 189 25.19 6.02 -0.10
N ALA A 190 24.23 6.04 -1.03
CA ALA A 190 23.96 7.19 -1.89
C ALA A 190 23.49 8.42 -1.10
N PHE A 191 22.68 8.20 -0.07
CA PHE A 191 22.23 9.25 0.84
C PHE A 191 23.37 9.78 1.70
N TYR A 192 24.22 8.90 2.21
CA TYR A 192 25.42 9.29 2.95
C TYR A 192 26.40 10.08 2.09
N SER A 193 26.66 9.63 0.85
CA SER A 193 27.55 10.33 -0.08
C SER A 193 26.97 11.66 -0.56
N GLY A 194 25.65 11.75 -0.74
CA GLY A 194 24.95 13.00 -1.04
C GLY A 194 25.08 14.03 0.09
N ILE A 195 24.89 13.60 1.33
CA ILE A 195 25.07 14.48 2.51
C ILE A 195 26.53 14.89 2.66
N SER A 196 27.49 13.97 2.53
CA SER A 196 28.91 14.28 2.72
C SER A 196 29.47 15.19 1.62
N SER A 197 29.04 15.02 0.37
CA SER A 197 29.39 15.90 -0.74
C SER A 197 28.75 17.28 -0.60
N GLY A 198 27.45 17.35 -0.27
CA GLY A 198 26.75 18.61 0.01
C GLY A 198 27.36 19.36 1.19
N LEU A 199 27.78 18.64 2.23
CA LEU A 199 28.48 19.21 3.39
C LEU A 199 29.86 19.73 3.02
N SER A 200 30.64 18.97 2.26
CA SER A 200 31.97 19.38 1.82
C SER A 200 31.90 20.63 0.93
N GLN A 201 30.86 20.73 0.09
CA GLN A 201 30.59 21.90 -0.72
C GLN A 201 30.14 23.11 0.12
N ALA A 202 29.26 22.89 1.10
CA ALA A 202 28.81 23.93 2.03
C ALA A 202 29.94 24.43 2.92
N GLN A 203 30.81 23.55 3.42
CA GLN A 203 32.01 23.92 4.17
C GLN A 203 33.01 24.67 3.29
N GLY A 204 33.23 24.23 2.05
CA GLY A 204 34.10 24.93 1.10
C GLY A 204 33.60 26.35 0.79
N ALA A 205 32.29 26.50 0.56
CA ALA A 205 31.66 27.81 0.36
C ALA A 205 31.70 28.68 1.62
N ALA A 206 31.44 28.10 2.80
CA ALA A 206 31.49 28.79 4.08
C ALA A 206 32.93 29.23 4.45
N MET A 207 33.94 28.42 4.16
CA MET A 207 35.35 28.82 4.29
C MET A 207 35.71 29.95 3.32
N ALA A 208 35.23 29.88 2.08
CA ALA A 208 35.49 30.88 1.05
C ALA A 208 34.84 32.25 1.35
N PHE A 209 33.67 32.28 1.99
CA PHE A 209 32.91 33.51 2.28
C PHE A 209 32.97 33.99 3.74
N GLY A 210 33.24 33.11 4.70
CA GLY A 210 33.12 33.41 6.14
C GLY A 210 34.24 32.85 7.03
N GLY A 211 35.29 32.25 6.43
CA GLY A 211 36.46 31.72 7.14
C GLY A 211 36.16 30.52 8.05
N ASN A 212 37.12 30.15 8.91
CA ASN A 212 37.04 28.96 9.76
C ASN A 212 35.81 28.96 10.70
N GLY A 213 35.37 30.12 11.18
CA GLY A 213 34.20 30.23 12.06
C GLY A 213 32.89 29.84 11.36
N ALA A 214 32.72 30.18 10.09
CA ALA A 214 31.54 29.77 9.33
C ALA A 214 31.56 28.28 9.00
N ALA A 215 32.74 27.71 8.73
CA ALA A 215 32.90 26.27 8.52
C ALA A 215 32.58 25.45 9.79
N ASP A 216 32.97 25.94 10.96
CA ASP A 216 32.65 25.34 12.25
C ASP A 216 31.15 25.43 12.56
N VAL A 217 30.49 26.55 12.23
CA VAL A 217 29.04 26.70 12.35
C VAL A 217 28.30 25.72 11.44
N VAL A 218 28.73 25.57 10.18
CA VAL A 218 28.17 24.56 9.25
C VAL A 218 28.40 23.14 9.79
N GLY A 219 29.57 22.86 10.35
CA GLY A 219 29.89 21.56 10.97
C GLY A 219 29.02 21.25 12.20
N ALA A 220 28.80 22.23 13.07
CA ALA A 220 27.93 22.09 14.25
C ALA A 220 26.46 21.94 13.86
N MET A 221 25.98 22.74 12.91
CA MET A 221 24.62 22.66 12.37
C MET A 221 24.35 21.29 11.75
N THR A 222 25.33 20.75 11.01
CA THR A 222 25.19 19.44 10.37
C THR A 222 25.14 18.30 11.38
N ARG A 223 25.92 18.42 12.47
CA ARG A 223 25.90 17.43 13.56
C ARG A 223 24.55 17.42 14.27
N GLU A 224 23.92 18.58 14.43
CA GLU A 224 22.60 18.71 15.03
C GLU A 224 21.50 18.18 14.08
N VAL A 225 21.59 18.44 12.78
CA VAL A 225 20.70 17.87 11.76
C VAL A 225 20.81 16.34 11.73
N MET A 226 22.04 15.79 11.75
CA MET A 226 22.27 14.34 11.79
C MET A 226 21.74 13.71 13.09
N ARG A 227 21.78 14.45 14.21
CA ARG A 227 21.24 14.01 15.49
C ARG A 227 19.70 14.10 15.54
N ALA A 228 19.10 15.00 14.77
CA ALA A 228 17.66 15.18 14.63
C ALA A 228 17.00 14.19 13.65
N ILE A 229 17.79 13.52 12.81
CA ILE A 229 17.37 12.42 11.94
C ILE A 229 17.27 11.14 12.77
N SER A 230 16.06 10.68 13.06
CA SER A 230 15.84 9.36 13.67
C SER A 230 15.26 8.38 12.65
N ILE A 231 15.74 7.13 12.68
CA ILE A 231 15.17 6.04 11.90
C ILE A 231 13.80 5.71 12.49
N SER A 232 12.77 5.70 11.67
CA SER A 232 11.40 5.42 12.11
C SER A 232 11.02 3.94 11.88
N ALA A 233 9.82 3.54 12.33
CA ALA A 233 9.36 2.16 12.29
C ALA A 233 9.47 1.50 10.90
N GLY A 234 9.27 2.25 9.81
CA GLY A 234 9.43 1.74 8.44
C GLY A 234 10.86 1.39 8.07
N GLY A 235 11.86 2.12 8.59
CA GLY A 235 13.27 1.81 8.41
C GLY A 235 13.68 0.52 9.13
N TYR A 236 13.27 0.36 10.40
CA TYR A 236 13.52 -0.86 11.16
C TYR A 236 12.81 -2.09 10.57
N LEU A 237 11.53 -1.95 10.21
CA LEU A 237 10.74 -3.03 9.63
C LEU A 237 11.27 -3.42 8.25
N GLY A 238 11.60 -2.43 7.42
CA GLY A 238 12.24 -2.65 6.11
C GLY A 238 13.56 -3.40 6.23
N CYS A 239 14.44 -3.01 7.16
CA CYS A 239 15.70 -3.70 7.41
C CYS A 239 15.49 -5.13 7.94
N ALA A 240 14.60 -5.32 8.92
CA ALA A 240 14.34 -6.63 9.51
C ALA A 240 13.77 -7.63 8.48
N VAL A 241 12.81 -7.20 7.66
CA VAL A 241 12.22 -8.04 6.61
C VAL A 241 13.22 -8.33 5.48
N SER A 242 14.05 -7.35 5.11
CA SER A 242 15.11 -7.53 4.10
C SER A 242 16.20 -8.49 4.59
N LEU A 243 16.57 -8.42 5.87
CA LEU A 243 17.50 -9.35 6.51
C LEU A 243 16.91 -10.76 6.56
N TYR A 244 15.64 -10.90 6.91
CA TYR A 244 14.94 -12.19 6.88
C TYR A 244 14.97 -12.81 5.49
N PHE A 245 14.70 -12.03 4.43
CA PHE A 245 14.79 -12.51 3.06
C PHE A 245 16.22 -12.88 2.63
N ALA A 246 17.22 -12.08 3.01
CA ALA A 246 18.62 -12.39 2.72
C ALA A 246 19.07 -13.67 3.42
N ILE A 247 18.78 -13.83 4.72
CA ILE A 247 19.15 -15.02 5.50
C ILE A 247 18.46 -16.26 4.92
N THR A 248 17.14 -16.21 4.69
CA THR A 248 16.41 -17.35 4.12
C THR A 248 16.83 -17.68 2.68
N GLY A 249 17.17 -16.67 1.88
CA GLY A 249 17.71 -16.84 0.53
C GLY A 249 19.07 -17.53 0.53
N VAL A 250 19.99 -17.09 1.40
CA VAL A 250 21.33 -17.66 1.55
C VAL A 250 21.27 -19.08 2.12
N LEU A 251 20.44 -19.34 3.14
CA LEU A 251 20.26 -20.68 3.70
C LEU A 251 19.72 -21.66 2.66
N LYS A 252 18.72 -21.26 1.87
CA LYS A 252 18.18 -22.08 0.78
C LYS A 252 19.22 -22.31 -0.33
N PHE A 253 20.11 -21.34 -0.57
CA PHE A 253 21.18 -21.46 -1.57
C PHE A 253 22.22 -22.50 -1.17
N PHE A 254 22.64 -22.49 0.10
CA PHE A 254 23.53 -23.52 0.62
C PHE A 254 22.86 -24.90 0.70
N ALA A 255 21.58 -24.97 1.07
CA ALA A 255 20.84 -26.23 1.14
C ALA A 255 20.59 -26.89 -0.23
N LYS A 256 20.57 -26.14 -1.34
CA LYS A 256 20.49 -26.69 -2.71
C LYS A 256 21.84 -27.13 -3.27
N ARG A 257 22.95 -26.84 -2.59
CA ARG A 257 24.33 -27.10 -3.04
C ARG A 257 25.01 -28.26 -2.30
N GLY A 258 24.47 -28.69 -1.15
CA GLY A 258 24.87 -29.89 -0.42
C GLY A 258 23.99 -31.07 -0.80
#